data_AF-A0A2D6SR24-F1
#
_entry.id   AF-A0A2D6SR24-F1
#
_cell.length_a   1.000
_cell.length_b   1.000
_cell.length_c   1.000
_cell.angle_alpha   90.00
_cell.angle_beta   90.00
_cell.angle_gamma   90.00
#
_symmetry.space_group_name_H-M   'P 1'
#
loop_
_entity.id
_entity.type
_entity.pdbx_description
1 polymer ?
#
loop_
_entity_poly.entity_id
_entity_poly.type
_entity_poly.pdbx_seq_one_letter_code
_entity_poly.pdbx_strand_id
1 'polypeptide(L)'
;MNTFSKFLTIFVTVASLAFLGFAGISTFAGPNWENEKEKLSDHFSFENSGGEQPTWTATRPGVSNNSPEFKTNSAVLADVVIACKKQLAKEQQERIDALNGQIPGLEERISIAARTNEADLAALDVRAGQLLDEIEAVRAESIATLKKVIGETAGTVDADDNAVPGAIQKRADLTERMKDAYRLRAELEEIRTEQYGIAEQKQKLQVLLIRMNAVLDRLQRRRNQLEKAGATFEKSDYSSDGTKPTPAASNGA
;
A
#
# COMPACT_ATOMS: atom_id res chain seq x y z
N MET A 1 68.28 59.92 3.33
CA MET A 1 67.52 58.69 2.97
C MET A 1 66.78 58.23 4.23
N ASN A 2 65.51 58.62 4.35
CA ASN A 2 64.77 58.51 5.61
C ASN A 2 64.44 57.04 5.90
N THR A 3 64.61 56.63 7.16
CA THR A 3 64.36 55.27 7.67
C THR A 3 63.00 54.72 7.24
N PHE A 4 61.99 55.58 7.16
CA PHE A 4 60.64 55.24 6.69
C PHE A 4 60.61 54.67 5.26
N SER A 5 61.42 55.22 4.34
CA SER A 5 61.49 54.74 2.95
C SER A 5 62.10 53.34 2.86
N LYS A 6 63.02 52.97 3.76
CA LYS A 6 63.63 51.65 3.81
C LYS A 6 62.64 50.59 4.32
N PHE A 7 61.87 50.93 5.36
CA PHE A 7 60.81 50.06 5.87
C PHE A 7 59.72 49.83 4.82
N LEU A 8 59.33 50.88 4.08
CA LEU A 8 58.35 50.77 3.01
C LEU A 8 58.82 49.83 1.89
N THR A 9 60.08 49.96 1.45
CA THR A 9 60.62 49.06 0.40
C THR A 9 60.68 47.61 0.84
N ILE A 10 61.07 47.33 2.09
CA ILE A 10 61.10 45.96 2.63
C ILE A 10 59.69 45.39 2.75
N PHE A 11 58.72 46.21 3.18
CA PHE A 11 57.33 45.78 3.27
C PHE A 11 56.74 45.46 1.89
N VAL A 12 56.98 46.30 0.89
CA VAL A 12 56.46 46.10 -0.47
C VAL A 12 57.08 44.86 -1.12
N THR A 13 58.38 44.59 -0.92
CA THR A 13 59.02 43.38 -1.47
C THR A 13 58.49 42.11 -0.80
N VAL A 14 58.28 42.12 0.51
CA VAL A 14 57.70 40.99 1.25
C VAL A 14 56.24 40.76 0.84
N ALA A 15 55.44 41.82 0.71
CA ALA A 15 54.05 41.73 0.26
C ALA A 15 53.95 41.20 -1.19
N SER A 16 54.86 41.61 -2.08
CA SER A 16 54.92 41.09 -3.44
C SER A 16 55.31 39.61 -3.47
N LEU A 17 56.24 39.18 -2.62
CA LEU A 17 56.60 37.75 -2.50
C LEU A 17 55.44 36.93 -1.93
N ALA A 18 54.71 37.46 -0.96
CA ALA A 18 53.54 36.81 -0.38
C ALA A 18 52.40 36.66 -1.41
N PHE A 19 52.13 37.70 -2.20
CA PHE A 19 51.16 37.63 -3.29
C PHE A 19 51.59 36.68 -4.41
N LEU A 20 52.88 36.61 -4.74
CA LEU A 20 53.40 35.64 -5.71
C LEU A 20 53.26 34.20 -5.20
N GLY A 21 53.53 33.97 -3.91
CA GLY A 21 53.33 32.68 -3.25
C GLY A 21 51.86 32.27 -3.23
N PHE A 22 50.97 33.19 -2.88
CA PHE A 22 49.52 32.94 -2.87
C PHE A 22 48.96 32.69 -4.29
N ALA A 23 49.37 33.49 -5.26
CA ALA A 23 49.00 33.30 -6.66
C ALA A 23 49.49 31.94 -7.19
N GLY A 24 50.76 31.58 -6.91
CA GLY A 24 51.34 30.29 -7.28
C GLY A 24 50.57 29.11 -6.68
N ILE A 25 50.20 29.17 -5.40
CA ILE A 25 49.38 28.12 -4.77
C ILE A 25 47.99 28.08 -5.41
N SER A 26 47.36 29.22 -5.70
CA SER A 26 46.02 29.25 -6.32
C SER A 26 45.97 28.70 -7.76
N THR A 27 47.06 28.81 -8.52
CA THR A 27 47.14 28.31 -9.90
C THR A 27 47.49 26.82 -9.99
N PHE A 28 48.22 26.28 -9.01
CA PHE A 28 48.64 24.88 -8.99
C PHE A 28 47.80 23.98 -8.06
N ALA A 29 47.03 24.56 -7.13
CA ALA A 29 46.08 23.84 -6.28
C ALA A 29 44.69 23.75 -6.94
N GLY A 30 44.63 23.15 -8.14
CA GLY A 30 43.34 22.75 -8.72
C GLY A 30 42.56 21.83 -7.77
N PRO A 31 41.23 21.67 -7.97
CA PRO A 31 40.44 20.77 -7.14
C PRO A 31 41.11 19.40 -7.03
N ASN A 32 41.15 18.86 -5.81
CA ASN A 32 41.65 17.51 -5.62
C ASN A 32 40.64 16.52 -6.22
N TRP A 33 40.78 16.23 -7.51
CA TRP A 33 39.89 15.37 -8.29
C TRP A 33 39.83 13.94 -7.75
N GLU A 34 40.86 13.47 -7.04
CA GLU A 34 40.85 12.18 -6.37
C GLU A 34 39.89 12.16 -5.18
N ASN A 35 39.88 13.21 -4.37
CA ASN A 35 38.91 13.41 -3.29
C ASN A 35 37.49 13.63 -3.85
N GLU A 36 37.36 14.34 -4.97
CA GLU A 36 36.05 14.49 -5.62
C GLU A 36 35.50 13.19 -6.21
N LYS A 37 36.38 12.33 -6.74
CA LYS A 37 36.04 10.97 -7.17
C LYS A 37 35.55 10.13 -5.98
N GLU A 38 36.22 10.22 -4.83
CA GLU A 38 35.83 9.52 -3.61
C GLU A 38 34.43 9.94 -3.13
N LYS A 39 34.09 11.23 -3.20
CA LYS A 39 32.72 11.70 -2.88
C LYS A 39 31.65 11.18 -3.83
N LEU A 40 32.03 10.74 -5.03
CA LEU A 40 31.12 10.22 -6.05
C LEU A 40 31.10 8.69 -6.09
N SER A 41 31.91 8.00 -5.27
CA SER A 41 31.99 6.54 -5.27
C SER A 41 30.69 5.86 -4.81
N ASP A 42 29.84 6.59 -4.08
CA ASP A 42 28.53 6.09 -3.64
C ASP A 42 27.55 5.92 -4.81
N HIS A 43 27.78 6.63 -5.93
CA HIS A 43 26.87 6.66 -7.07
C HIS A 43 27.52 6.13 -8.37
N PHE A 44 28.84 6.20 -8.51
CA PHE A 44 29.57 5.80 -9.71
C PHE A 44 30.76 4.91 -9.37
N SER A 45 30.97 3.87 -10.17
CA SER A 45 32.21 3.09 -10.18
C SER A 45 33.20 3.73 -11.14
N PHE A 46 34.43 3.97 -10.68
CA PHE A 46 35.51 4.53 -11.49
C PHE A 46 36.58 3.49 -11.75
N GLU A 47 36.89 3.24 -13.02
CA GLU A 47 37.93 2.33 -13.48
C GLU A 47 38.99 3.08 -14.28
N ASN A 48 40.25 2.67 -14.14
CA ASN A 48 41.36 3.21 -14.92
C ASN A 48 41.97 2.08 -15.75
N SER A 49 41.93 2.20 -17.08
CA SER A 49 42.59 1.25 -17.96
C SER A 49 44.10 1.54 -17.99
N GLY A 50 44.90 0.74 -17.28
CA GLY A 50 46.36 0.81 -17.38
C GLY A 50 46.83 0.37 -18.77
N GLY A 51 47.64 1.20 -19.45
CA GLY A 51 48.17 0.96 -20.79
C GLY A 51 48.90 2.17 -21.38
N GLU A 52 49.30 2.11 -22.66
CA GLU A 52 49.99 3.20 -23.39
C GLU A 52 49.12 4.47 -23.54
N GLN A 53 47.81 4.36 -23.38
CA GLN A 53 46.86 5.49 -23.28
C GLN A 53 45.94 5.27 -22.07
N PRO A 54 46.24 5.85 -20.89
CA PRO A 54 45.40 5.70 -19.72
C PRO A 54 44.04 6.37 -19.97
N THR A 55 42.95 5.64 -19.75
CA THR A 55 41.59 6.18 -19.83
C THR A 55 40.84 5.89 -18.55
N TRP A 56 40.24 6.93 -17.99
CA TRP A 56 39.32 6.85 -16.86
C TRP A 56 37.92 6.60 -17.40
N THR A 57 37.25 5.60 -16.85
CA THR A 57 35.85 5.28 -17.16
C THR A 57 35.05 5.38 -15.88
N ALA A 58 33.96 6.16 -15.89
CA ALA A 58 32.97 6.11 -14.83
C ALA A 58 31.70 5.42 -15.32
N THR A 59 31.21 4.47 -14.52
CA THR A 59 30.06 3.64 -14.83
C THR A 59 29.09 3.66 -13.65
N ARG A 60 27.82 3.93 -13.92
CA ARG A 60 26.74 3.71 -12.95
C ARG A 60 25.93 2.49 -13.38
N PRO A 61 25.76 1.48 -12.51
CA PRO A 61 24.89 0.35 -12.82
C PRO A 61 23.44 0.85 -12.92
N GLY A 62 22.76 0.49 -14.02
CA GLY A 62 21.34 0.78 -14.18
C GLY A 62 20.46 -0.24 -13.45
N VAL A 63 19.15 0.02 -13.44
CA VAL A 63 18.12 -0.85 -12.84
C VAL A 63 18.02 -2.23 -13.52
N SER A 64 18.58 -2.38 -14.72
CA SER A 64 18.68 -3.63 -15.47
C SER A 64 20.12 -4.11 -15.53
N ASN A 65 20.38 -5.35 -15.07
CA ASN A 65 21.70 -5.95 -14.87
C ASN A 65 22.64 -6.02 -16.10
N ASN A 66 22.23 -5.57 -17.29
CA ASN A 66 23.03 -5.68 -18.52
C ASN A 66 23.26 -4.36 -19.28
N SER A 67 22.93 -3.20 -18.71
CA SER A 67 23.29 -1.92 -19.35
C SER A 67 23.57 -0.84 -18.30
N PRO A 68 24.75 -0.18 -18.36
CA PRO A 68 25.03 0.95 -17.48
C PRO A 68 24.10 2.11 -17.86
N GLU A 69 23.40 2.66 -16.87
CA GLU A 69 22.51 3.83 -17.05
C GLU A 69 23.31 5.07 -17.45
N PHE A 70 24.56 5.14 -17.01
CA PHE A 70 25.51 6.17 -17.40
C PHE A 70 26.91 5.57 -17.55
N LYS A 71 27.55 5.87 -18.69
CA LYS A 71 28.96 5.55 -18.96
C LYS A 71 29.63 6.75 -19.60
N THR A 72 30.77 7.16 -19.06
CA THR A 72 31.61 8.21 -19.64
C THR A 72 33.07 7.82 -19.54
N ASN A 73 33.87 8.20 -20.54
CA ASN A 73 35.30 7.89 -20.61
C ASN A 73 36.09 9.11 -21.09
N SER A 74 37.21 9.40 -20.43
CA SER A 74 38.17 10.44 -20.84
C SER A 74 39.59 10.06 -20.39
N ALA A 75 40.61 10.58 -21.06
CA ALA A 75 42.00 10.45 -20.63
C ALA A 75 42.27 11.22 -19.32
N VAL A 76 41.43 12.21 -18.98
CA VAL A 76 41.59 13.07 -17.81
C VAL A 76 40.51 12.74 -16.76
N LEU A 77 40.94 12.44 -15.53
CA LEU A 77 40.04 12.17 -14.39
C LEU A 77 39.03 13.31 -14.16
N ALA A 78 39.49 14.56 -14.29
CA ALA A 78 38.66 15.75 -14.09
C ALA A 78 37.43 15.77 -15.01
N ASP A 79 37.58 15.42 -16.29
CA ASP A 79 36.47 15.43 -17.24
C ASP A 79 35.40 14.39 -16.87
N VAL A 80 35.85 13.20 -16.44
CA VAL A 80 34.97 12.12 -15.98
C VAL A 80 34.22 12.54 -14.72
N VAL A 81 34.90 13.12 -13.74
CA VAL A 81 34.30 13.62 -12.50
C VAL A 81 33.30 14.75 -12.79
N ILE A 82 33.64 15.69 -13.67
CA ILE A 82 32.74 16.79 -14.08
C ILE A 82 31.51 16.23 -14.79
N ALA A 83 31.67 15.23 -15.67
CA ALA A 83 30.55 14.59 -16.36
C ALA A 83 29.61 13.87 -15.37
N CYS A 84 30.15 13.14 -14.39
CA CYS A 84 29.36 12.53 -13.31
C CYS A 84 28.60 13.57 -12.48
N LYS A 85 29.25 14.68 -12.10
CA LYS A 85 28.59 15.78 -11.37
C LYS A 85 27.46 16.41 -12.17
N LYS A 86 27.67 16.65 -13.47
CA LYS A 86 26.63 17.19 -14.36
C LYS A 86 25.43 16.23 -14.47
N GLN A 87 25.70 14.93 -14.54
CA GLN A 87 24.64 13.92 -14.56
C GLN A 87 23.82 13.93 -13.26
N LEU A 88 24.48 13.95 -12.09
CA LEU A 88 23.77 14.06 -10.81
C LEU A 88 22.96 15.36 -10.70
N ALA A 89 23.53 16.49 -11.13
CA ALA A 89 22.84 17.77 -11.12
C ALA A 89 21.60 17.73 -12.02
N LYS A 90 21.69 17.09 -13.18
CA LYS A 90 20.57 16.89 -14.09
C LYS A 90 19.47 16.03 -13.46
N GLU A 91 19.82 14.90 -12.87
CA GLU A 91 18.85 14.01 -12.20
C GLU A 91 18.18 14.69 -11.00
N GLN A 92 18.95 15.43 -10.21
CA GLN A 92 18.42 16.21 -9.10
C GLN A 92 17.45 17.28 -9.61
N GLN A 93 17.79 17.98 -10.70
CA GLN A 93 16.92 18.96 -11.31
C GLN A 93 15.64 18.33 -11.86
N GLU A 94 15.74 17.20 -12.57
CA GLU A 94 14.58 16.46 -13.06
C GLU A 94 13.66 16.01 -11.91
N ARG A 95 14.25 15.59 -10.78
CA ARG A 95 13.49 15.21 -9.58
C ARG A 95 12.83 16.43 -8.92
N ILE A 96 13.52 17.56 -8.87
CA ILE A 96 12.96 18.83 -8.38
C ILE A 96 11.79 19.25 -9.26
N ASP A 97 11.95 19.21 -10.58
CA ASP A 97 10.92 19.60 -11.54
C ASP A 97 9.71 18.66 -11.46
N ALA A 98 9.95 17.34 -11.33
CA ALA A 98 8.90 16.36 -11.14
C ALA A 98 8.12 16.60 -9.84
N LEU A 99 8.80 16.89 -8.73
CA LEU A 99 8.16 17.22 -7.46
C LEU A 99 7.41 18.54 -7.53
N ASN A 100 7.99 19.58 -8.13
CA ASN A 100 7.34 20.87 -8.33
C ASN A 100 6.08 20.76 -9.20
N GLY A 101 6.08 19.86 -10.18
CA GLY A 101 4.88 19.55 -10.97
C GLY A 101 3.76 18.88 -10.17
N GLN A 102 4.09 18.17 -9.09
CA GLN A 102 3.10 17.49 -8.22
C GLN A 102 2.51 18.41 -7.15
N ILE A 103 3.25 19.45 -6.72
CA ILE A 103 2.81 20.42 -5.71
C ILE A 103 1.41 20.99 -6.00
N PRO A 104 1.11 21.58 -7.17
CA PRO A 104 -0.17 22.23 -7.40
C PRO A 104 -1.36 21.25 -7.32
N GLY A 105 -1.19 20.02 -7.83
CA GLY A 105 -2.22 18.99 -7.73
C GLY A 105 -2.46 18.52 -6.29
N LEU A 106 -1.42 18.50 -5.45
CA LEU A 106 -1.56 18.21 -4.02
C LEU A 106 -2.21 19.37 -3.27
N GLU A 107 -1.85 20.62 -3.57
CA GLU A 107 -2.48 21.81 -2.99
C GLU A 107 -3.97 21.88 -3.32
N GLU A 108 -4.35 21.58 -4.57
CA GLU A 108 -5.76 21.50 -4.98
C GLU A 108 -6.50 20.41 -4.18
N ARG A 109 -5.92 19.21 -4.05
CA ARG A 109 -6.52 18.12 -3.27
C ARG A 109 -6.69 18.50 -1.80
N ILE A 110 -5.72 19.18 -1.21
CA ILE A 110 -5.80 19.69 0.17
C ILE A 110 -6.93 20.70 0.29
N SER A 111 -7.04 21.65 -0.65
CA SER A 111 -8.11 22.65 -0.66
C SER A 111 -9.50 22.01 -0.81
N ILE A 112 -9.65 21.01 -1.68
CA ILE A 112 -10.90 20.27 -1.85
C ILE A 112 -11.25 19.53 -0.56
N ALA A 113 -10.29 18.78 0.00
CA ALA A 113 -10.50 18.02 1.24
C ALA A 113 -10.86 18.92 2.44
N ALA A 114 -10.23 20.09 2.54
CA ALA A 114 -10.55 21.06 3.58
C ALA A 114 -11.99 21.56 3.47
N ARG A 115 -12.44 21.92 2.25
CA ARG A 115 -13.81 22.36 2.01
C ARG A 115 -14.84 21.24 2.25
N THR A 116 -14.56 20.02 1.83
CA THR A 116 -15.48 18.89 2.05
C THR A 116 -15.57 18.54 3.53
N ASN A 117 -14.45 18.54 4.27
CA ASN A 117 -14.45 18.27 5.70
C ASN A 117 -15.27 19.30 6.48
N GLU A 118 -15.18 20.58 6.13
CA GLU A 118 -16.00 21.62 6.78
C GLU A 118 -17.50 21.39 6.55
N ALA A 119 -17.89 21.07 5.30
CA ALA A 119 -19.27 20.75 4.97
C ALA A 119 -19.77 19.46 5.66
N ASP A 120 -18.93 18.43 5.72
CA ASP A 120 -19.24 17.15 6.34
C ASP A 120 -19.40 17.30 7.86
N LEU A 121 -18.54 18.07 8.52
CA LEU A 121 -18.67 18.36 9.96
C LEU A 121 -19.99 19.08 10.26
N ALA A 122 -20.33 20.12 9.48
CA ALA A 122 -21.60 20.81 9.64
C ALA A 122 -22.81 19.88 9.42
N ALA A 123 -22.73 18.99 8.43
CA ALA A 123 -23.78 18.00 8.17
C ALA A 123 -23.91 16.97 9.29
N LEU A 124 -22.79 16.51 9.86
CA LEU A 124 -22.75 15.60 11.00
C LEU A 124 -23.35 16.24 12.25
N ASP A 125 -23.07 17.52 12.53
CA ASP A 125 -23.66 18.24 13.66
C ASP A 125 -25.19 18.34 13.52
N VAL A 126 -25.69 18.68 12.32
CA VAL A 126 -27.13 18.69 12.04
C VAL A 126 -27.74 17.30 12.21
N ARG A 127 -27.07 16.25 11.71
CA ARG A 127 -27.55 14.87 11.84
C ARG A 127 -27.54 14.41 13.30
N ALA A 128 -26.54 14.79 14.07
CA ALA A 128 -26.47 14.50 15.49
C ALA A 128 -27.64 15.15 16.24
N GLY A 129 -27.95 16.42 15.94
CA GLY A 129 -29.15 17.09 16.47
C GLY A 129 -30.44 16.34 16.13
N GLN A 130 -30.64 15.97 14.87
CA GLN A 130 -31.83 15.21 14.45
C GLN A 130 -31.95 13.86 15.18
N LEU A 131 -30.85 13.16 15.39
CA LEU A 131 -30.85 11.88 16.11
C LEU A 131 -31.19 12.07 17.59
N LEU A 132 -30.75 13.16 18.21
CA LEU A 132 -31.13 13.48 19.58
C LEU A 132 -32.64 13.76 19.68
N ASP A 133 -33.18 14.57 18.76
CA ASP A 133 -34.61 14.85 18.69
C ASP A 133 -35.44 13.57 18.46
N GLU A 134 -34.96 12.67 17.58
CA GLU A 134 -35.59 11.37 17.32
C GLU A 134 -35.58 10.47 18.56
N ILE A 135 -34.46 10.42 19.30
CA ILE A 135 -34.36 9.70 20.57
C ILE A 135 -35.35 10.26 21.60
N GLU A 136 -35.47 11.58 21.72
CA GLU A 136 -36.42 12.21 22.63
C GLU A 136 -37.87 11.91 22.24
N ALA A 137 -38.20 11.94 20.95
CA ALA A 137 -39.52 11.59 20.44
C ALA A 137 -39.87 10.13 20.74
N VAL A 138 -38.97 9.19 20.45
CA VAL A 138 -39.15 7.76 20.77
C VAL A 138 -39.26 7.54 22.27
N ARG A 139 -38.49 8.27 23.08
CA ARG A 139 -38.60 8.24 24.55
C ARG A 139 -39.97 8.74 25.02
N ALA A 140 -40.48 9.82 24.45
CA ALA A 140 -41.81 10.32 24.78
C ALA A 140 -42.91 9.32 24.38
N GLU A 141 -42.80 8.74 23.19
CA GLU A 141 -43.75 7.74 22.68
C GLU A 141 -43.73 6.46 23.53
N SER A 142 -42.55 5.93 23.86
CA SER A 142 -42.40 4.78 24.76
C SER A 142 -42.98 5.06 26.16
N ILE A 143 -42.77 6.25 26.72
CA ILE A 143 -43.41 6.62 28.00
C ILE A 143 -44.93 6.72 27.85
N ALA A 144 -45.44 7.30 26.77
CA ALA A 144 -46.87 7.42 26.52
C ALA A 144 -47.54 6.05 26.33
N THR A 145 -46.93 5.17 25.55
CA THR A 145 -47.38 3.78 25.34
C THR A 145 -47.31 2.98 26.64
N LEU A 146 -46.23 3.10 27.42
CA LEU A 146 -46.14 2.48 28.75
C LEU A 146 -47.23 3.01 29.69
N LYS A 147 -47.50 4.31 29.72
CA LYS A 147 -48.60 4.88 30.52
C LYS A 147 -49.96 4.35 30.07
N LYS A 148 -50.19 4.18 28.76
CA LYS A 148 -51.41 3.58 28.23
C LYS A 148 -51.54 2.11 28.66
N VAL A 149 -50.49 1.31 28.50
CA VAL A 149 -50.48 -0.10 28.92
C VAL A 149 -50.67 -0.21 30.43
N ILE A 150 -49.99 0.61 31.23
CA ILE A 150 -50.16 0.63 32.68
C ILE A 150 -51.57 1.10 33.04
N GLY A 151 -52.14 2.11 32.38
CA GLY A 151 -53.52 2.55 32.62
C GLY A 151 -54.56 1.51 32.26
N GLU A 152 -54.39 0.81 31.14
CA GLU A 152 -55.20 -0.34 30.74
C GLU A 152 -55.03 -1.51 31.71
N THR A 153 -53.83 -1.71 32.27
CA THR A 153 -53.55 -2.77 33.25
C THR A 153 -54.01 -2.38 34.66
N ALA A 154 -53.92 -1.13 35.07
CA ALA A 154 -54.37 -0.61 36.36
C ALA A 154 -55.91 -0.49 36.41
N GLY A 155 -56.54 -0.15 35.29
CA GLY A 155 -57.98 -0.29 35.09
C GLY A 155 -58.47 -1.75 35.20
N THR A 156 -57.57 -2.74 35.11
CA THR A 156 -57.85 -4.14 35.44
C THR A 156 -57.39 -4.58 36.84
N VAL A 157 -56.75 -3.70 37.62
CA VAL A 157 -56.23 -4.01 38.97
C VAL A 157 -57.04 -3.30 40.07
N ASP A 158 -57.68 -2.17 39.79
CA ASP A 158 -58.46 -1.42 40.81
C ASP A 158 -59.92 -1.86 40.96
N ALA A 159 -60.32 -3.02 40.43
CA ALA A 159 -61.69 -3.54 40.56
C ALA A 159 -61.81 -4.97 41.09
N ASP A 160 -60.71 -5.65 41.45
CA ASP A 160 -60.82 -7.09 41.74
C ASP A 160 -59.81 -7.59 42.78
N ASP A 161 -60.27 -7.65 44.04
CA ASP A 161 -59.74 -8.55 45.07
C ASP A 161 -59.94 -10.05 44.69
N ASN A 162 -60.40 -10.36 43.46
CA ASN A 162 -60.60 -11.72 42.95
C ASN A 162 -60.00 -12.03 41.55
N ALA A 163 -59.25 -11.13 40.89
CA ALA A 163 -58.70 -11.39 39.55
C ALA A 163 -57.33 -12.14 39.54
N VAL A 164 -57.26 -13.27 40.22
CA VAL A 164 -56.07 -14.17 40.18
C VAL A 164 -55.97 -15.10 38.94
N PRO A 165 -56.95 -15.30 38.03
CA PRO A 165 -56.73 -16.22 36.89
C PRO A 165 -55.90 -15.64 35.71
N GLY A 166 -56.00 -14.34 35.43
CA GLY A 166 -55.42 -13.74 34.20
C GLY A 166 -53.92 -13.40 34.29
N ALA A 167 -53.42 -13.09 35.48
CA ALA A 167 -52.00 -12.76 35.70
C ALA A 167 -51.08 -14.00 35.60
N ILE A 168 -51.62 -15.19 35.85
CA ILE A 168 -50.90 -16.46 35.73
C ILE A 168 -50.76 -16.85 34.25
N GLN A 169 -51.81 -16.67 33.45
CA GLN A 169 -51.78 -16.94 32.00
C GLN A 169 -50.80 -16.01 31.26
N LYS A 170 -50.79 -14.71 31.59
CA LYS A 170 -49.84 -13.76 30.99
C LYS A 170 -48.38 -14.08 31.34
N ARG A 171 -48.12 -14.64 32.54
CA ARG A 171 -46.77 -15.10 32.93
C ARG A 171 -46.38 -16.39 32.20
N ALA A 172 -47.32 -17.31 32.00
CA ALA A 172 -47.09 -18.53 31.22
C ALA A 172 -46.71 -18.19 29.77
N ASP A 173 -47.49 -17.32 29.11
CA ASP A 173 -47.20 -16.84 27.75
C ASP A 173 -45.81 -16.19 27.64
N LEU A 174 -45.41 -15.41 28.66
CA LEU A 174 -44.11 -14.74 28.65
C LEU A 174 -42.96 -15.74 28.80
N THR A 175 -43.15 -16.80 29.61
CA THR A 175 -42.16 -17.88 29.72
C THR A 175 -42.07 -18.73 28.45
N GLU A 176 -43.18 -18.92 27.72
CA GLU A 176 -43.16 -19.61 26.42
C GLU A 176 -42.44 -18.78 25.36
N ARG A 177 -42.72 -17.48 25.27
CA ARG A 177 -42.01 -16.56 24.36
C ARG A 177 -40.52 -16.49 24.65
N MET A 178 -40.12 -16.54 25.93
CA MET A 178 -38.71 -16.60 26.30
C MET A 178 -38.06 -17.91 25.85
N LYS A 179 -38.73 -19.05 26.01
CA LYS A 179 -38.22 -20.35 25.53
C LYS A 179 -38.05 -20.36 24.01
N ASP A 180 -39.00 -19.81 23.27
CA ASP A 180 -38.91 -19.69 21.82
C ASP A 180 -37.75 -18.78 21.39
N ALA A 181 -37.54 -17.66 22.08
CA ALA A 181 -36.39 -16.78 21.82
C ALA A 181 -35.05 -17.47 22.09
N TYR A 182 -34.94 -18.27 23.14
CA TYR A 182 -33.72 -19.05 23.42
C TYR A 182 -33.50 -20.15 22.37
N ARG A 183 -34.56 -20.83 21.95
CA ARG A 183 -34.50 -21.84 20.89
C ARG A 183 -34.02 -21.23 19.57
N LEU A 184 -34.64 -20.14 19.13
CA LEU A 184 -34.25 -19.44 17.89
C LEU A 184 -32.80 -18.94 17.95
N ARG A 185 -32.34 -18.50 19.11
CA ARG A 185 -30.95 -18.09 19.29
C ARG A 185 -29.97 -19.27 19.17
N ALA A 186 -30.32 -20.43 19.73
CA ALA A 186 -29.52 -21.64 19.59
C ALA A 186 -29.45 -22.12 18.13
N GLU A 187 -30.60 -22.13 17.43
CA GLU A 187 -30.68 -22.46 16.00
C GLU A 187 -29.82 -21.48 15.15
N LEU A 188 -29.81 -20.19 15.49
CA LEU A 188 -28.99 -19.19 14.80
C LEU A 188 -27.49 -19.40 15.05
N GLU A 189 -27.09 -19.75 16.28
CA GLU A 189 -25.70 -20.09 16.60
C GLU A 189 -25.25 -21.35 15.84
N GLU A 190 -26.09 -22.38 15.75
CA GLU A 190 -25.83 -23.59 14.95
C GLU A 190 -25.61 -23.24 13.47
N ILE A 191 -26.52 -22.48 12.86
CA ILE A 191 -26.40 -22.05 11.45
C ILE A 191 -25.09 -21.26 11.22
N ARG A 192 -24.70 -20.40 12.16
CA ARG A 192 -23.42 -19.67 12.06
C ARG A 192 -22.24 -20.61 12.06
N THR A 193 -22.24 -21.63 12.92
CA THR A 193 -21.16 -22.62 12.95
C THR A 193 -21.09 -23.45 11.67
N GLU A 194 -22.22 -23.86 11.12
CA GLU A 194 -22.29 -24.56 9.83
C GLU A 194 -21.77 -23.69 8.68
N GLN A 195 -22.10 -22.40 8.68
CA GLN A 195 -21.62 -21.44 7.68
C GLN A 195 -20.08 -21.36 7.66
N TYR A 196 -19.43 -21.34 8.84
CA TYR A 196 -17.97 -21.39 8.93
C TYR A 196 -17.41 -22.72 8.40
N GLY A 197 -18.03 -23.85 8.74
CA GLY A 197 -17.63 -25.16 8.22
C GLY A 197 -17.71 -25.25 6.69
N ILE A 198 -18.78 -24.72 6.09
CA ILE A 198 -18.96 -24.65 4.63
C ILE A 198 -17.89 -23.75 3.99
N ALA A 199 -17.56 -22.62 4.61
CA ALA A 199 -16.52 -21.71 4.12
C ALA A 199 -15.14 -22.39 4.07
N GLU A 200 -14.78 -23.15 5.11
CA GLU A 200 -13.54 -23.93 5.12
C GLU A 200 -13.52 -25.02 4.03
N GLN A 201 -14.62 -25.74 3.85
CA GLN A 201 -14.73 -26.75 2.80
C GLN A 201 -14.56 -26.13 1.41
N LYS A 202 -15.18 -24.96 1.17
CA LYS A 202 -15.02 -24.20 -0.07
C LYS A 202 -13.55 -23.83 -0.31
N GLN A 203 -12.85 -23.36 0.71
CA GLN A 203 -11.43 -23.02 0.59
C GLN A 203 -10.58 -24.26 0.28
N LYS A 204 -10.82 -25.40 0.95
CA LYS A 204 -10.13 -26.68 0.67
C LYS A 204 -10.34 -27.13 -0.78
N LEU A 205 -11.58 -27.02 -1.29
CA LEU A 205 -11.90 -27.35 -2.67
C LEU A 205 -11.22 -26.41 -3.67
N GLN A 206 -11.13 -25.12 -3.38
CA GLN A 206 -10.40 -24.16 -4.22
C GLN A 206 -8.91 -24.47 -4.30
N VAL A 207 -8.27 -24.80 -3.17
CA VAL A 207 -6.86 -25.21 -3.16
C VAL A 207 -6.65 -26.49 -3.97
N LEU A 208 -7.56 -27.47 -3.84
CA LEU A 208 -7.50 -28.71 -4.60
C LEU A 208 -7.64 -28.46 -6.10
N LEU A 209 -8.54 -27.56 -6.50
CA LEU A 209 -8.73 -27.15 -7.90
C LEU A 209 -7.44 -26.52 -8.47
N ILE A 210 -6.83 -25.58 -7.74
CA ILE A 210 -5.56 -24.96 -8.16
C ILE A 210 -4.47 -26.02 -8.34
N ARG A 211 -4.38 -26.97 -7.40
CA ARG A 211 -3.41 -28.07 -7.48
C ARG A 211 -3.65 -28.96 -8.69
N MET A 212 -4.90 -29.29 -8.99
CA MET A 212 -5.27 -30.08 -10.17
C MET A 212 -4.94 -29.34 -11.47
N ASN A 213 -5.23 -28.05 -11.56
CA ASN A 213 -4.88 -27.24 -12.74
C ASN A 213 -3.37 -27.19 -12.95
N ALA A 214 -2.58 -27.01 -11.89
CA ALA A 214 -1.12 -27.04 -12.01
C ALA A 214 -0.58 -28.41 -12.48
N VAL A 215 -1.24 -29.52 -12.10
CA VAL A 215 -0.90 -30.85 -12.60
C VAL A 215 -1.28 -30.98 -14.07
N LEU A 216 -2.47 -30.53 -14.48
CA LEU A 216 -2.90 -30.52 -15.87
C LEU A 216 -1.94 -29.72 -16.74
N ASP A 217 -1.52 -28.52 -16.31
CA ASP A 217 -0.54 -27.71 -17.04
C ASP A 217 0.82 -28.40 -17.20
N ARG A 218 1.27 -29.14 -16.19
CA ARG A 218 2.51 -29.93 -16.26
C ARG A 218 2.35 -31.10 -17.23
N LEU A 219 1.22 -31.80 -17.19
CA LEU A 219 0.92 -32.90 -18.11
C LEU A 219 0.81 -32.39 -19.55
N GLN A 220 0.17 -31.24 -19.78
CA GLN A 220 0.06 -30.62 -21.10
C GLN A 220 1.43 -30.17 -21.62
N ARG A 221 2.26 -29.56 -20.77
CA ARG A 221 3.65 -29.24 -21.14
C ARG A 221 4.46 -30.48 -21.50
N ARG A 222 4.36 -31.55 -20.71
CA ARG A 222 5.04 -32.82 -20.97
C ARG A 222 4.54 -33.48 -22.25
N ARG A 223 3.22 -33.45 -22.50
CA ARG A 223 2.63 -33.91 -23.76
C ARG A 223 3.20 -33.14 -24.95
N ASN A 224 3.20 -31.81 -24.91
CA ASN A 224 3.75 -30.98 -25.99
C ASN A 224 5.25 -31.25 -26.24
N GLN A 225 6.02 -31.56 -25.18
CA GLN A 225 7.43 -31.96 -25.32
C GLN A 225 7.57 -33.33 -26.01
N LEU A 226 6.71 -34.29 -25.67
CA LEU A 226 6.72 -35.64 -26.26
C LEU A 226 6.22 -35.63 -27.71
N GLU A 227 5.21 -34.82 -28.04
CA GLU A 227 4.75 -34.61 -29.42
C GLU A 227 5.88 -34.02 -30.29
N LYS A 228 6.62 -33.03 -29.78
CA LYS A 228 7.82 -32.48 -30.46
C LYS A 228 8.96 -33.49 -30.62
N ALA A 229 9.04 -34.49 -29.74
CA ALA A 229 10.02 -35.57 -29.81
C ALA A 229 9.56 -36.75 -30.69
N GLY A 230 8.39 -36.65 -31.36
CA GLY A 230 7.90 -37.63 -32.33
C GLY A 230 6.95 -38.70 -31.77
N ALA A 231 6.44 -38.56 -30.54
CA ALA A 231 5.44 -39.47 -29.99
C ALA A 231 4.02 -39.09 -30.44
N THR A 232 3.23 -40.07 -30.94
CA THR A 232 1.81 -39.90 -31.25
C THR A 232 0.95 -40.36 -30.08
N PHE A 233 -0.02 -39.53 -29.66
CA PHE A 233 -0.96 -39.83 -28.58
C PHE A 233 -2.37 -39.98 -29.13
N GLU A 234 -3.01 -41.10 -28.81
CA GLU A 234 -4.44 -41.33 -29.08
C GLU A 234 -5.28 -40.48 -28.11
N LYS A 235 -6.24 -39.71 -28.65
CA LYS A 235 -7.03 -38.76 -27.88
C LYS A 235 -8.04 -39.53 -27.03
N SER A 236 -7.86 -39.60 -25.71
CA SER A 236 -8.89 -40.16 -24.83
C SER A 236 -9.99 -39.12 -24.59
N ASP A 237 -11.22 -39.51 -24.92
CA ASP A 237 -12.43 -38.73 -24.74
C ASP A 237 -12.81 -38.64 -23.25
N TYR A 238 -12.11 -37.81 -22.49
CA TYR A 238 -12.67 -37.31 -21.23
C TYR A 238 -13.19 -35.89 -21.47
N SER A 239 -14.46 -35.84 -21.88
CA SER A 239 -15.26 -34.63 -21.93
C SER A 239 -15.27 -33.97 -20.55
N SER A 240 -14.75 -32.75 -20.47
CA SER A 240 -14.77 -31.91 -19.27
C SER A 240 -16.11 -31.18 -19.08
N ASP A 241 -17.18 -31.65 -19.71
CA ASP A 241 -18.48 -31.01 -19.60
C ASP A 241 -19.22 -31.54 -18.37
N GLY A 242 -19.51 -30.65 -17.44
CA GLY A 242 -20.04 -30.93 -16.10
C GLY A 242 -21.50 -31.40 -16.09
N THR A 243 -21.91 -32.30 -16.97
CA THR A 243 -23.24 -32.92 -16.93
C THR A 243 -23.19 -34.19 -16.10
N LYS A 244 -23.99 -34.18 -15.02
CA LYS A 244 -24.23 -35.31 -14.10
C LYS A 244 -24.34 -36.66 -14.84
N PRO A 245 -23.81 -37.75 -14.27
CA PRO A 245 -24.13 -39.09 -14.78
C PRO A 245 -25.61 -39.36 -14.51
N THR A 246 -26.38 -39.47 -15.59
CA THR A 246 -27.71 -40.10 -15.56
C THR A 246 -27.53 -41.55 -15.12
N PRO A 247 -28.25 -42.05 -14.11
CA PRO A 247 -28.12 -43.45 -13.70
C PRO A 247 -28.60 -44.34 -14.84
N ALA A 248 -27.72 -45.26 -15.27
CA ALA A 248 -28.04 -46.26 -16.26
C ALA A 248 -29.19 -47.14 -15.74
N ALA A 249 -30.24 -47.27 -16.56
CA ALA A 249 -31.31 -48.21 -16.35
C ALA A 249 -30.75 -49.64 -16.24
N SER A 250 -30.95 -50.26 -15.08
CA SER A 250 -30.78 -51.70 -14.94
C SER A 250 -31.93 -52.40 -15.64
N ASN A 251 -31.68 -52.94 -16.83
CA ASN A 251 -32.51 -54.02 -17.38
C ASN A 251 -32.24 -55.28 -16.54
N GLY A 252 -33.15 -55.55 -15.60
CA GLY A 252 -33.33 -56.86 -15.01
C GLY A 252 -34.29 -57.67 -15.88
N ALA A 253 -33.86 -58.88 -16.23
CA ALA A 253 -34.69 -59.95 -16.76
C ALA A 253 -35.84 -60.31 -15.81
#